data_AF-A0A0C2GI41-F1
#
_entry.id   AF-A0A0C2GI41-F1
#
_cell.length_a   1.000
_cell.length_b   1.000
_cell.length_c   1.000
_cell.angle_alpha   90.00
_cell.angle_beta   90.00
_cell.angle_gamma   90.00
#
_symmetry.space_group_name_H-M   'P 1'
#
loop_
_entity.id
_entity.type
_entity.pdbx_description
1 polymer ?
#
loop_
_entity_poly.entity_id
_entity_poly.type
_entity_poly.pdbx_seq_one_letter_code
_entity_poly.pdbx_strand_id
1 'polypeptide(L)'
;MRTSNCGEGAATCITCLAKRDPFCGWCVKNSICTEEDTCEKVLPKTSSGWLDFQNNRCPNIKGVVPDKIQITTADFLNVSLENMGDIKGRLQCSFRFADGKVVNSEPARQDPHDGTLRCATPPINRLPMIPPNESHHLATLSIVAEGRITPIASTNFSFYDCNRYTTCSTCAKSEFPCDWCLESNECVAGKLTEDKCRKQHIVNGLNREGHSRRKGPQKCPHIVAPHTKLYVAAGERRNITVKAMRTWWSQLANNGIKSNMLFDSGELKRGPNNVLKMSIVVERIVDEIREK
;
A
#
# COMPACT_ATOMS: atom_id res chain seq x y z
N MET A 1 -4.89 45.41 -27.39
CA MET A 1 -4.09 44.21 -27.07
C MET A 1 -4.94 43.32 -26.18
N ARG A 2 -5.34 42.13 -26.64
CA ARG A 2 -6.01 41.15 -25.77
C ARG A 2 -4.92 40.45 -24.97
N THR A 3 -4.89 40.66 -23.66
CA THR A 3 -4.13 39.83 -22.72
C THR A 3 -4.82 38.48 -22.65
N SER A 4 -4.30 37.51 -23.38
CA SER A 4 -4.71 36.12 -23.25
C SER A 4 -4.25 35.61 -21.87
N ASN A 5 -5.21 35.15 -21.06
CA ASN A 5 -4.95 34.71 -19.68
C ASN A 5 -5.00 33.18 -19.56
N CYS A 6 -4.43 32.48 -20.55
CA CYS A 6 -4.47 31.02 -20.62
C CYS A 6 -3.93 30.36 -19.34
N GLY A 7 -2.87 30.92 -18.76
CA GLY A 7 -2.21 30.41 -17.56
C GLY A 7 -2.99 30.55 -16.25
N GLU A 8 -3.98 31.44 -16.15
CA GLU A 8 -4.67 31.71 -14.88
C GLU A 8 -5.53 30.50 -14.45
N GLY A 9 -5.18 29.84 -13.33
CA GLY A 9 -5.90 28.66 -12.85
C GLY A 9 -5.71 27.39 -13.69
N ALA A 10 -4.81 27.38 -14.68
CA ALA A 10 -4.55 26.24 -15.57
C ALA A 10 -3.19 25.60 -15.31
N ALA A 11 -3.00 25.07 -14.11
CA ALA A 11 -1.72 24.46 -13.68
C ALA A 11 -1.45 23.06 -14.28
N THR A 12 -2.46 22.41 -14.89
CA THR A 12 -2.34 21.06 -15.45
C THR A 12 -2.91 21.01 -16.86
N CYS A 13 -2.49 20.03 -17.66
CA CYS A 13 -3.06 19.82 -18.99
C CYS A 13 -4.58 19.66 -18.95
N ILE A 14 -5.09 18.86 -18.01
CA ILE A 14 -6.52 18.62 -17.89
C ILE A 14 -7.27 19.91 -17.56
N THR A 15 -6.77 20.72 -16.61
CA THR A 15 -7.43 22.00 -16.27
C THR A 15 -7.30 23.04 -17.37
N CYS A 16 -6.22 23.01 -18.16
CA CYS A 16 -6.05 23.85 -19.34
C CYS A 16 -7.08 23.51 -20.42
N LEU A 17 -7.17 22.24 -20.82
CA LEU A 17 -8.09 21.80 -21.88
C LEU A 17 -9.55 21.86 -21.46
N ALA A 18 -9.84 21.74 -20.17
CA ALA A 18 -11.19 21.88 -19.62
C ALA A 18 -11.78 23.29 -19.80
N LYS A 19 -10.94 24.32 -19.98
CA LYS A 19 -11.41 25.69 -20.27
C LYS A 19 -12.13 25.82 -21.62
N ARG A 20 -11.85 24.90 -22.56
CA ARG A 20 -12.42 24.90 -23.93
C ARG A 20 -12.26 26.25 -24.66
N ASP A 21 -11.19 26.97 -24.36
CA ASP A 21 -10.84 28.20 -25.06
C ASP A 21 -10.05 27.85 -26.34
N PRO A 22 -10.53 28.21 -27.55
CA PRO A 22 -9.85 27.89 -28.81
C PRO A 22 -8.45 28.50 -28.95
N PHE A 23 -8.13 29.54 -28.17
CA PHE A 23 -6.82 30.20 -28.23
C PHE A 23 -5.83 29.65 -27.20
N CYS A 24 -6.28 28.79 -26.28
CA CYS A 24 -5.46 28.23 -25.22
C CYS A 24 -5.28 26.73 -25.39
N GLY A 25 -4.05 26.27 -25.15
CA GLY A 25 -3.72 24.87 -25.21
C GLY A 25 -2.53 24.53 -24.31
N TRP A 26 -2.33 23.24 -24.10
CA TRP A 26 -1.27 22.75 -23.24
C TRP A 26 0.01 22.53 -24.05
N CYS A 27 1.05 23.27 -23.70
CA CYS A 27 2.38 23.07 -24.26
C CYS A 27 3.11 21.94 -23.52
N VAL A 28 3.10 20.73 -24.08
CA VAL A 28 3.70 19.51 -23.50
C VAL A 28 5.19 19.67 -23.19
N LYS A 29 5.92 20.40 -24.03
CA LYS A 29 7.35 20.65 -23.85
C LYS A 29 7.65 21.57 -22.67
N ASN A 30 6.78 22.53 -22.38
CA ASN A 30 7.02 23.51 -21.31
C ASN A 30 6.15 23.23 -20.07
N SER A 31 5.21 22.29 -20.17
CA SER A 31 4.22 21.95 -19.14
C SER A 31 3.45 23.19 -18.65
N ILE A 32 3.00 24.05 -19.58
CA ILE A 32 2.24 25.28 -19.31
C ILE A 32 1.03 25.40 -20.24
N CYS A 33 -0.02 26.07 -19.76
CA CYS A 33 -1.17 26.46 -20.57
C CYS A 33 -0.92 27.82 -21.23
N THR A 34 -0.85 27.86 -22.56
CA THR A 34 -0.46 29.06 -23.32
C THR A 34 -1.04 28.99 -24.74
N GLU A 35 -0.88 30.06 -25.51
CA GLU A 35 -1.26 30.13 -26.92
C GLU A 35 -0.32 29.30 -27.78
N GLU A 36 -0.78 28.87 -28.95
CA GLU A 36 0.00 28.06 -29.90
C GLU A 36 1.33 28.73 -30.27
N ASP A 37 1.29 30.01 -30.65
CA ASP A 37 2.46 30.81 -31.04
C ASP A 37 3.50 30.93 -29.91
N THR A 38 3.07 30.90 -28.65
CA THR A 38 3.95 30.99 -27.48
C THR A 38 4.65 29.65 -27.22
N CYS A 39 4.00 28.53 -27.52
CA CYS A 39 4.57 27.19 -27.40
C CYS A 39 5.62 26.89 -28.49
N GLU A 40 5.53 27.55 -29.66
CA GLU A 40 6.32 27.27 -30.88
C GLU A 40 7.73 27.91 -30.98
N LYS A 41 8.30 28.53 -29.94
CA LYS A 41 9.61 29.22 -30.06
C LYS A 41 10.86 28.32 -30.22
N VAL A 42 10.74 27.08 -30.67
CA VAL A 42 11.89 26.22 -31.03
C VAL A 42 11.77 25.74 -32.47
N LEU A 43 12.48 26.42 -33.38
CA LEU A 43 12.77 25.94 -34.73
C LEU A 43 13.42 24.55 -34.63
N PRO A 44 13.02 23.50 -35.39
CA PRO A 44 12.05 23.44 -36.50
C PRO A 44 10.65 22.85 -36.15
N LYS A 45 9.62 23.32 -36.87
CA LYS A 45 8.18 22.97 -36.78
C LYS A 45 7.82 21.56 -37.29
N THR A 46 8.21 20.49 -36.60
CA THR A 46 7.91 19.11 -37.10
C THR A 46 7.10 18.22 -36.17
N SER A 47 6.62 18.72 -35.04
CA SER A 47 5.68 17.98 -34.18
C SER A 47 5.13 18.95 -33.14
N SER A 48 3.95 19.52 -33.37
CA SER A 48 3.32 20.47 -32.45
C SER A 48 3.04 19.79 -31.11
N GLY A 49 3.92 20.02 -30.12
CA GLY A 49 3.70 19.62 -28.74
C GLY A 49 2.65 20.48 -28.02
N TRP A 50 1.78 21.19 -28.77
CA TRP A 50 0.71 22.01 -28.25
C TRP A 50 -0.61 21.25 -28.43
N LEU A 51 -1.30 20.99 -27.31
CA LEU A 51 -2.53 20.23 -27.27
C LEU A 51 -3.71 21.19 -27.10
N ASP A 52 -4.73 21.04 -27.93
CA ASP A 52 -5.97 21.79 -27.82
C ASP A 52 -7.08 20.96 -27.16
N PHE A 53 -8.20 21.61 -26.86
CA PHE A 53 -9.34 20.95 -26.22
C PHE A 53 -10.02 19.90 -27.13
N GLN A 54 -9.80 19.94 -28.45
CA GLN A 54 -10.38 18.97 -29.38
C GLN A 54 -9.60 17.65 -29.39
N ASN A 55 -8.27 17.69 -29.20
CA ASN A 55 -7.44 16.51 -29.31
C ASN A 55 -7.18 15.76 -27.98
N ASN A 56 -7.63 16.23 -26.81
CA ASN A 56 -7.71 15.53 -25.50
C ASN A 56 -6.61 14.47 -25.17
N ARG A 57 -5.38 14.68 -25.62
CA ARG A 57 -4.24 13.76 -25.50
C ARG A 57 -3.27 14.24 -24.44
N CYS A 58 -3.77 14.59 -23.26
CA CYS A 58 -2.90 14.97 -22.15
C CYS A 58 -1.95 13.81 -21.79
N PRO A 59 -0.66 14.08 -21.54
CA PRO A 59 0.25 13.08 -21.00
C PRO A 59 -0.33 12.50 -19.72
N ASN A 60 -0.37 11.17 -19.64
CA ASN A 60 -0.91 10.47 -18.48
C ASN A 60 -0.08 9.23 -18.13
N ILE A 61 -0.13 8.85 -16.85
CA ILE A 61 0.43 7.58 -16.39
C ILE A 61 -0.65 6.51 -16.58
N LYS A 62 -0.39 5.56 -17.50
CA LYS A 62 -1.30 4.43 -17.78
C LYS A 62 -1.29 3.42 -16.63
N GLY A 63 -0.13 3.19 -16.03
CA GLY A 63 0.03 2.21 -14.95
C GLY A 63 1.40 2.30 -14.29
N VAL A 64 1.46 1.83 -13.05
CA VAL A 64 2.68 1.76 -12.25
C VAL A 64 2.76 0.36 -11.66
N VAL A 65 3.90 -0.31 -11.86
CA VAL A 65 4.14 -1.65 -11.33
C VAL A 65 5.46 -1.67 -10.57
N PRO A 66 5.45 -1.98 -9.26
CA PRO A 66 4.27 -2.08 -8.38
C PRO A 66 3.64 -0.69 -8.11
N ASP A 67 2.33 -0.64 -7.88
CA ASP A 67 1.56 0.57 -7.52
C ASP A 67 1.63 0.91 -6.02
N LYS A 68 2.20 0.01 -5.22
CA LYS A 68 2.37 0.15 -3.78
C LYS A 68 3.61 -0.57 -3.27
N ILE A 69 4.30 -0.02 -2.25
CA ILE A 69 5.51 -0.64 -1.67
C ILE A 69 5.49 -0.59 -0.15
N GLN A 70 6.21 -1.52 0.48
CA GLN A 70 6.52 -1.45 1.90
C GLN A 70 7.49 -0.29 2.15
N ILE A 71 7.14 0.63 3.04
CA ILE A 71 7.90 1.87 3.30
C ILE A 71 9.34 1.63 3.75
N THR A 72 9.60 0.49 4.38
CA THR A 72 10.93 0.07 4.85
C THR A 72 11.76 -0.67 3.79
N THR A 73 11.33 -0.66 2.53
CA THR A 73 12.03 -1.32 1.42
C THR A 73 12.30 -0.34 0.30
N ALA A 74 13.31 -0.65 -0.51
CA ALA A 74 13.62 0.09 -1.73
C ALA A 74 13.44 -0.85 -2.93
N ASP A 75 12.85 -0.35 -4.01
CA ASP A 75 12.59 -1.11 -5.23
C ASP A 75 12.61 -0.20 -6.46
N PHE A 76 12.45 -0.79 -7.64
CA PHE A 76 12.24 -0.07 -8.89
C PHE A 76 10.76 -0.15 -9.31
N LEU A 77 10.25 0.99 -9.77
CA LEU A 77 8.91 1.13 -10.32
C LEU A 77 9.02 1.20 -11.84
N ASN A 78 8.22 0.40 -12.53
CA ASN A 78 8.00 0.51 -13.96
C ASN A 78 6.74 1.36 -14.17
N VAL A 79 6.91 2.54 -14.75
CA VAL A 79 5.83 3.51 -15.01
C VAL A 79 5.54 3.52 -16.51
N SER A 80 4.38 2.98 -16.88
CA SER A 80 3.90 3.02 -18.26
C SER A 80 3.20 4.35 -18.53
N LEU A 81 3.59 5.00 -19.62
CA LEU A 81 3.17 6.36 -19.96
C LEU A 81 2.34 6.35 -21.25
N GLU A 82 1.41 7.29 -21.37
CA GLU A 82 0.56 7.45 -22.54
C GLU A 82 0.50 8.94 -22.94
N ASN A 83 0.38 9.20 -24.25
CA ASN A 83 0.29 10.55 -24.82
C ASN A 83 1.43 11.51 -24.41
N MET A 84 2.65 10.98 -24.22
CA MET A 84 3.80 11.79 -23.76
C MET A 84 4.30 12.81 -24.79
N GLY A 85 4.07 12.59 -26.08
CA GLY A 85 4.69 13.42 -27.14
C GLY A 85 6.22 13.29 -27.17
N ASP A 86 6.90 14.23 -27.85
CA ASP A 86 8.38 14.26 -27.95
C ASP A 86 9.02 14.94 -26.73
N ILE A 87 8.76 14.42 -25.53
CA ILE A 87 9.42 14.89 -24.31
C ILE A 87 10.84 14.35 -24.28
N LYS A 88 11.78 15.21 -24.67
CA LYS A 88 13.22 14.98 -24.54
C LYS A 88 13.74 15.57 -23.23
N GLY A 89 14.63 14.83 -22.56
CA GLY A 89 15.30 15.29 -21.35
C GLY A 89 15.42 14.19 -20.30
N ARG A 90 16.06 14.52 -19.18
CA ARG A 90 16.20 13.63 -18.04
C ARG A 90 14.92 13.68 -17.21
N LEU A 91 14.21 12.55 -17.16
CA LEU A 91 12.98 12.39 -16.39
C LEU A 91 13.28 11.86 -14.99
N GLN A 92 12.46 12.24 -14.02
CA GLN A 92 12.52 11.79 -12.63
C GLN A 92 11.11 11.52 -12.10
N CYS A 93 11.01 10.57 -11.17
CA CYS A 93 9.80 10.38 -10.39
C CYS A 93 9.84 11.28 -9.15
N SER A 94 8.75 11.98 -8.88
CA SER A 94 8.58 12.86 -7.73
C SER A 94 7.40 12.39 -6.90
N PHE A 95 7.62 12.21 -5.60
CA PHE A 95 6.61 11.73 -4.66
C PHE A 95 6.22 12.89 -3.76
N ARG A 96 4.98 13.38 -3.91
CA ARG A 96 4.41 14.42 -3.05
C ARG A 96 3.49 13.80 -2.00
N PHE A 97 3.74 14.11 -0.74
CA PHE A 97 2.95 13.62 0.39
C PHE A 97 1.94 14.68 0.87
N ALA A 98 0.99 14.27 1.70
CA ALA A 98 -0.08 15.13 2.21
C ALA A 98 0.42 16.29 3.08
N ASP A 99 1.57 16.10 3.74
CA ASP A 99 2.27 17.13 4.53
C ASP A 99 2.99 18.18 3.66
N GLY A 100 2.86 18.09 2.32
CA GLY A 100 3.51 18.97 1.37
C GLY A 100 4.97 18.60 1.07
N LYS A 101 5.52 17.58 1.74
CA LYS A 101 6.88 17.10 1.48
C LYS A 101 6.96 16.49 0.09
N VAL A 102 8.00 16.88 -0.65
CA VAL A 102 8.29 16.35 -1.99
C VAL A 102 9.64 15.65 -1.95
N VAL A 103 9.67 14.39 -2.40
CA VAL A 103 10.90 13.60 -2.48
C VAL A 103 11.07 13.11 -3.91
N ASN A 104 12.20 13.46 -4.52
CA ASN A 104 12.51 13.06 -5.89
C ASN A 104 13.37 11.79 -5.90
N SER A 105 13.14 10.95 -6.91
CA SER A 105 14.01 9.82 -7.22
C SER A 105 15.30 10.28 -7.90
N GLU A 106 16.25 9.36 -7.99
CA GLU A 106 17.32 9.48 -8.98
C GLU A 106 16.74 9.56 -10.40
N PRO A 107 17.52 10.09 -11.38
CA PRO A 107 17.16 10.09 -12.79
C PRO A 107 16.64 8.74 -13.26
N ALA A 108 15.42 8.75 -13.79
CA ALA A 108 14.76 7.54 -14.24
C ALA A 108 15.34 7.09 -15.58
N ARG A 109 15.38 5.77 -15.77
CA ARG A 109 15.85 5.16 -17.03
C ARG A 109 14.66 4.87 -17.90
N GLN A 110 14.66 5.37 -19.13
CA GLN A 110 13.62 5.07 -20.10
C GLN A 110 14.00 3.82 -20.89
N ASP A 111 13.08 2.88 -21.00
CA ASP A 111 13.26 1.70 -21.84
C ASP A 111 13.18 2.11 -23.33
N PRO A 112 14.17 1.76 -24.16
CA PRO A 112 14.20 2.14 -25.57
C PRO A 112 13.09 1.51 -26.43
N HIS A 113 12.49 0.40 -26.00
CA HIS A 113 11.56 -0.38 -26.81
C HIS A 113 10.10 0.06 -26.65
N ASP A 114 9.65 0.21 -25.41
CA ASP A 114 8.26 0.53 -25.09
C ASP A 114 8.07 1.93 -24.48
N GLY A 115 9.17 2.63 -24.19
CA GLY A 115 9.16 3.95 -23.57
C GLY A 115 8.80 3.94 -22.08
N THR A 116 8.71 2.77 -21.44
CA THR A 116 8.41 2.62 -20.01
C THR A 116 9.52 3.28 -19.18
N LEU A 117 9.12 4.03 -18.16
CA LEU A 117 10.05 4.73 -17.29
C LEU A 117 10.34 3.91 -16.03
N ARG A 118 11.60 3.54 -15.83
CA ARG A 118 12.07 2.81 -14.64
C ARG A 118 12.64 3.78 -13.61
N CYS A 119 11.91 3.97 -12.52
CA CYS A 119 12.27 4.86 -11.41
C CYS A 119 12.70 4.06 -10.18
N ALA A 120 13.76 4.50 -9.50
CA ALA A 120 14.06 3.99 -8.16
C ALA A 120 13.13 4.65 -7.12
N THR A 121 12.64 3.89 -6.15
CA THR A 121 11.92 4.46 -5.01
C THR A 121 12.86 5.30 -4.15
N PRO A 122 12.40 6.39 -3.51
CA PRO A 122 13.27 7.24 -2.73
C PRO A 122 13.90 6.52 -1.52
N PRO A 123 15.06 6.98 -1.04
CA PRO A 123 15.68 6.45 0.17
C PRO A 123 14.75 6.52 1.39
N ILE A 124 14.71 5.45 2.19
CA ILE A 124 13.81 5.31 3.35
C ILE A 124 13.96 6.47 4.34
N ASN A 125 15.19 6.95 4.57
CA ASN A 125 15.47 8.07 5.47
C ASN A 125 14.88 9.42 5.01
N ARG A 126 14.50 9.54 3.74
CA ARG A 126 13.85 10.74 3.20
C ARG A 126 12.34 10.63 3.20
N LEU A 127 11.76 9.43 3.39
CA LEU A 127 10.32 9.25 3.43
C LEU A 127 9.75 9.79 4.75
N PRO A 128 8.57 10.42 4.75
CA PRO A 128 7.87 10.76 5.98
C PRO A 128 7.39 9.50 6.69
N MET A 129 7.18 9.60 8.01
CA MET A 129 6.63 8.51 8.80
C MET A 129 5.13 8.37 8.54
N ILE A 130 4.63 7.13 8.47
CA ILE A 130 3.19 6.87 8.41
C ILE A 130 2.56 7.35 9.73
N PRO A 131 1.47 8.15 9.68
CA PRO A 131 0.78 8.64 10.87
C PRO A 131 0.37 7.53 11.86
N PRO A 132 0.29 7.84 13.16
CA PRO A 132 -0.23 6.88 14.14
C PRO A 132 -1.67 6.51 13.78
N ASN A 133 -2.00 5.21 13.87
CA ASN A 133 -3.27 4.59 13.48
C ASN A 133 -3.51 4.38 11.97
N GLU A 134 -2.60 4.81 11.10
CA GLU A 134 -2.64 4.48 9.68
C GLU A 134 -1.68 3.33 9.36
N SER A 135 -2.07 2.49 8.40
CA SER A 135 -1.24 1.38 7.89
C SER A 135 -0.52 1.72 6.59
N HIS A 136 -0.85 2.86 5.99
CA HIS A 136 -0.27 3.33 4.74
C HIS A 136 -0.29 4.85 4.67
N HIS A 137 0.50 5.37 3.75
CA HIS A 137 0.58 6.78 3.46
C HIS A 137 0.50 6.99 1.95
N LEU A 138 -0.50 7.77 1.54
CA LEU A 138 -0.75 8.06 0.14
C LEU A 138 0.19 9.17 -0.34
N ALA A 139 0.82 8.94 -1.49
CA ALA A 139 1.63 9.90 -2.19
C ALA A 139 1.07 10.13 -3.60
N THR A 140 1.22 11.35 -4.10
CA THR A 140 1.05 11.65 -5.52
C THR A 140 2.38 11.42 -6.21
N LEU A 141 2.49 10.33 -6.96
CA LEU A 141 3.62 10.06 -7.85
C LEU A 141 3.46 10.91 -9.11
N SER A 142 4.46 11.72 -9.44
CA SER A 142 4.48 12.58 -10.62
C SER A 142 5.73 12.36 -11.43
N ILE A 143 5.63 12.46 -12.76
CA ILE A 143 6.79 12.50 -13.64
C ILE A 143 7.16 13.95 -13.87
N VAL A 144 8.40 14.30 -13.54
CA VAL A 144 8.98 15.63 -13.73
C VAL A 144 10.18 15.54 -14.66
N ALA A 145 10.39 16.56 -15.48
CA ALA A 145 11.60 16.70 -16.28
C ALA A 145 12.55 17.69 -15.61
N GLU A 146 13.85 17.45 -15.74
CA GLU A 146 14.89 18.35 -15.24
C GLU A 146 14.68 19.79 -15.77
N GLY A 147 14.72 20.77 -14.86
CA GLY A 147 14.48 22.18 -15.19
C GLY A 147 13.01 22.61 -15.28
N ARG A 148 12.04 21.71 -15.05
CA ARG A 148 10.60 22.05 -15.01
C ARG A 148 10.07 22.12 -13.58
N ILE A 149 9.13 23.05 -13.37
CA ILE A 149 8.45 23.24 -12.08
C ILE A 149 7.14 22.43 -12.03
N THR A 150 6.45 22.29 -13.16
CA THR A 150 5.15 21.62 -13.26
C THR A 150 5.31 20.14 -13.65
N PRO A 151 4.57 19.23 -12.98
CA PRO A 151 4.59 17.81 -13.34
C PRO A 151 3.95 17.57 -14.71
N ILE A 152 4.48 16.59 -15.44
CA ILE A 152 4.00 16.19 -16.76
C ILE A 152 2.72 15.35 -16.62
N ALA A 153 2.77 14.37 -15.71
CA ALA A 153 1.67 13.47 -15.40
C ALA A 153 1.77 13.03 -13.94
N SER A 154 0.64 12.69 -13.33
CA SER A 154 0.56 12.32 -11.92
C SER A 154 -0.43 11.18 -11.70
N THR A 155 -0.16 10.34 -10.70
CA THR A 155 -1.06 9.26 -10.24
C THR A 155 -0.90 9.04 -8.74
N ASN A 156 -1.81 8.27 -8.16
CA ASN A 156 -1.74 7.89 -6.75
C ASN A 156 -0.77 6.70 -6.58
N PHE A 157 -0.01 6.73 -5.48
CA PHE A 157 0.94 5.70 -5.12
C PHE A 157 0.94 5.52 -3.60
N SER A 158 0.99 4.28 -3.11
CA SER A 158 0.87 4.00 -1.68
C SER A 158 2.13 3.41 -1.08
N PHE A 159 2.64 4.04 -0.03
CA PHE A 159 3.65 3.45 0.85
C PHE A 159 2.94 2.81 2.05
N TYR A 160 3.03 1.50 2.22
CA TYR A 160 2.39 0.78 3.32
C TYR A 160 3.40 0.27 4.34
N ASP A 161 2.93 -0.07 5.54
CA ASP A 161 3.73 -0.77 6.53
C ASP A 161 2.96 -1.95 7.13
N CYS A 162 3.33 -3.16 6.72
CA CYS A 162 2.74 -4.38 7.25
C CYS A 162 2.96 -4.54 8.76
N ASN A 163 4.06 -4.01 9.32
CA ASN A 163 4.36 -4.13 10.74
C ASN A 163 3.33 -3.41 11.64
N ARG A 164 2.48 -2.56 11.06
CA ARG A 164 1.38 -1.89 11.76
C ARG A 164 0.25 -2.84 12.14
N TYR A 165 0.11 -3.98 11.46
CA TYR A 165 -0.91 -4.97 11.78
C TYR A 165 -0.43 -5.88 12.92
N THR A 166 -1.15 -5.84 14.05
CA THR A 166 -0.78 -6.57 15.28
C THR A 166 -1.44 -7.94 15.41
N THR A 167 -2.37 -8.28 14.52
CA THR A 167 -3.07 -9.57 14.55
C THR A 167 -3.03 -10.25 13.19
N CYS A 168 -3.01 -11.58 13.17
CA CYS A 168 -3.05 -12.36 11.93
C CYS A 168 -4.27 -11.99 11.07
N SER A 169 -5.44 -11.84 11.69
CA SER A 169 -6.68 -11.59 10.95
C SER A 169 -6.67 -10.24 10.25
N THR A 170 -6.17 -9.17 10.90
CA THR A 170 -6.05 -7.84 10.27
C THR A 170 -4.94 -7.80 9.22
N CYS A 171 -3.79 -8.43 9.48
CA CYS A 171 -2.70 -8.57 8.52
C CYS A 171 -3.17 -9.30 7.24
N ALA A 172 -3.84 -10.45 7.40
CA ALA A 172 -4.28 -11.27 6.28
C ALA A 172 -5.46 -10.66 5.50
N LYS A 173 -6.28 -9.82 6.15
CA LYS A 173 -7.37 -9.04 5.52
C LYS A 173 -6.90 -7.71 4.92
N SER A 174 -5.66 -7.28 5.18
CA SER A 174 -5.17 -5.99 4.73
C SER A 174 -5.26 -5.84 3.21
N GLU A 175 -5.44 -4.61 2.75
CA GLU A 175 -5.46 -4.24 1.34
C GLU A 175 -4.06 -4.35 0.67
N PHE A 176 -3.03 -4.58 1.48
CA PHE A 176 -1.64 -4.66 1.06
C PHE A 176 -1.17 -6.12 0.97
N PRO A 177 -0.14 -6.42 0.17
CA PRO A 177 0.40 -7.77 0.03
C PRO A 177 1.27 -8.15 1.23
N CYS A 178 0.65 -8.21 2.42
CA CYS A 178 1.28 -8.64 3.66
C CYS A 178 1.10 -10.15 3.90
N ASP A 179 2.04 -10.76 4.60
CA ASP A 179 1.95 -12.13 5.09
C ASP A 179 2.19 -12.14 6.61
N TRP A 180 1.69 -13.16 7.30
CA TRP A 180 1.82 -13.29 8.75
C TRP A 180 2.74 -14.45 9.10
N CYS A 181 3.82 -14.15 9.84
CA CYS A 181 4.71 -15.14 10.44
C CYS A 181 4.12 -15.59 11.77
N LEU A 182 3.81 -16.88 11.92
CA LEU A 182 3.02 -17.33 13.06
C LEU A 182 3.84 -17.56 14.32
N GLU A 183 5.05 -18.10 14.20
CA GLU A 183 5.92 -18.33 15.34
C GLU A 183 6.45 -17.02 15.94
N SER A 184 6.78 -16.02 15.10
CA SER A 184 7.18 -14.69 15.59
C SER A 184 6.01 -13.78 15.94
N ASN A 185 4.79 -14.11 15.53
CA ASN A 185 3.58 -13.30 15.73
C ASN A 185 3.73 -11.89 15.13
N GLU A 186 4.26 -11.82 13.91
CA GLU A 186 4.55 -10.58 13.19
C GLU A 186 3.92 -10.56 11.80
N CYS A 187 3.43 -9.40 11.39
CA CYS A 187 3.00 -9.15 10.01
C CYS A 187 4.16 -8.57 9.22
N VAL A 188 4.52 -9.19 8.11
CA VAL A 188 5.65 -8.78 7.26
C VAL A 188 5.19 -8.52 5.84
N ALA A 189 5.93 -7.69 5.10
CA ALA A 189 5.68 -7.49 3.69
C ALA A 189 5.91 -8.80 2.91
N GLY A 190 5.04 -9.09 1.95
CA GLY A 190 5.05 -10.35 1.22
C GLY A 190 6.35 -10.68 0.52
N LYS A 191 7.10 -9.65 0.10
CA LYS A 191 8.44 -9.79 -0.51
C LYS A 191 9.52 -10.21 0.52
N LEU A 192 9.33 -9.89 1.79
CA LEU A 192 10.25 -10.20 2.88
C LEU A 192 9.90 -11.51 3.60
N THR A 193 8.79 -12.15 3.24
CA THR A 193 8.27 -13.35 3.92
C THR A 193 9.27 -14.50 3.96
N GLU A 194 10.01 -14.74 2.87
CA GLU A 194 10.99 -15.84 2.80
C GLU A 194 12.17 -15.64 3.77
N ASP A 195 12.60 -14.39 3.95
CA ASP A 195 13.69 -14.02 4.84
C ASP A 195 13.24 -13.91 6.31
N LYS A 196 12.11 -13.24 6.55
CA LYS A 196 11.59 -12.95 7.89
C LYS A 196 10.86 -14.12 8.53
N CYS A 197 10.06 -14.86 7.76
CA CYS A 197 9.33 -16.04 8.25
C CYS A 197 10.11 -17.34 7.96
N ARG A 198 11.45 -17.31 7.92
CA ARG A 198 12.25 -18.50 7.56
C ARG A 198 11.99 -19.65 8.53
N LYS A 199 11.61 -20.82 8.00
CA LYS A 199 11.22 -22.04 8.76
C LYS A 199 9.98 -21.85 9.66
N GLN A 200 9.18 -20.82 9.41
CA GLN A 200 7.93 -20.55 10.12
C GLN A 200 6.73 -20.99 9.29
N HIS A 201 5.61 -21.22 9.96
CA HIS A 201 4.32 -21.28 9.29
C HIS A 201 3.88 -19.87 8.89
N ILE A 202 3.26 -19.77 7.72
CA ILE A 202 2.89 -18.49 7.10
C ILE A 202 1.40 -18.53 6.75
N VAL A 203 0.69 -17.46 7.10
CA VAL A 203 -0.62 -17.13 6.51
C VAL A 203 -0.40 -16.06 5.46
N ASN A 204 -0.80 -16.34 4.22
CA ASN A 204 -0.68 -15.33 3.16
C ASN A 204 -1.85 -14.35 3.20
N GLY A 205 -1.58 -13.06 2.98
CA GLY A 205 -2.63 -12.06 2.86
C GLY A 205 -3.49 -12.23 1.59
N LEU A 206 -4.73 -11.75 1.64
CA LEU A 206 -5.65 -11.81 0.51
C LEU A 206 -5.13 -11.08 -0.74
N ASN A 207 -4.36 -10.02 -0.54
CA ASN A 207 -3.82 -9.20 -1.62
C ASN A 207 -2.40 -9.61 -2.05
N ARG A 208 -1.87 -10.73 -1.55
CA ARG A 208 -0.61 -11.31 -2.03
C ARG A 208 -0.78 -11.86 -3.44
N GLU A 209 0.11 -11.50 -4.35
CA GLU A 209 0.14 -12.08 -5.71
C GLU A 209 0.37 -13.59 -5.68
N GLY A 210 -0.26 -14.31 -6.61
CA GLY A 210 -0.16 -15.76 -6.74
C GLY A 210 -1.22 -16.56 -5.98
N HIS A 211 -1.33 -17.83 -6.35
CA HIS A 211 -2.24 -18.78 -5.72
C HIS A 211 -1.58 -19.42 -4.49
N SER A 212 -2.24 -19.36 -3.34
CA SER A 212 -1.79 -20.04 -2.12
C SER A 212 -2.96 -20.71 -1.40
N ARG A 213 -2.74 -21.96 -0.96
CA ARG A 213 -3.71 -22.69 -0.10
C ARG A 213 -3.75 -22.14 1.32
N ARG A 214 -2.80 -21.27 1.68
CA ARG A 214 -2.65 -20.63 3.01
C ARG A 214 -3.15 -19.18 3.00
N LYS A 215 -3.91 -18.79 1.97
CA LYS A 215 -4.33 -17.41 1.74
C LYS A 215 -5.60 -17.05 2.53
N GLY A 216 -5.57 -15.88 3.17
CA GLY A 216 -6.70 -15.23 3.82
C GLY A 216 -6.85 -15.48 5.33
N PRO A 217 -7.69 -14.68 6.00
CA PRO A 217 -7.85 -14.68 7.45
C PRO A 217 -8.44 -15.99 8.01
N GLN A 218 -9.11 -16.78 7.18
CA GLN A 218 -9.66 -18.08 7.58
C GLN A 218 -8.58 -19.10 7.93
N LYS A 219 -7.32 -18.81 7.56
CA LYS A 219 -6.16 -19.63 7.92
C LYS A 219 -5.47 -19.15 9.18
N CYS A 220 -5.91 -18.03 9.77
CA CYS A 220 -5.38 -17.57 11.04
C CYS A 220 -5.80 -18.47 12.21
N PRO A 221 -4.95 -18.56 13.24
CA PRO A 221 -5.32 -19.18 14.51
C PRO A 221 -6.56 -18.48 15.07
N HIS A 222 -7.61 -19.26 15.35
CA HIS A 222 -8.81 -18.79 16.02
C HIS A 222 -9.32 -19.88 16.96
N ILE A 223 -9.93 -19.44 18.05
CA ILE A 223 -10.63 -20.31 18.98
C ILE A 223 -12.06 -20.48 18.45
N VAL A 224 -12.52 -21.71 18.33
CA VAL A 224 -13.89 -22.00 17.95
C VAL A 224 -14.75 -21.89 19.20
N ALA A 225 -15.68 -20.93 19.21
CA ALA A 225 -16.61 -20.77 20.31
C ALA A 225 -17.40 -22.08 20.54
N PRO A 226 -17.62 -22.48 21.81
CA PRO A 226 -18.48 -23.63 22.09
C PRO A 226 -19.91 -23.34 21.64
N HIS A 227 -20.64 -24.37 21.20
CA HIS A 227 -22.05 -24.25 20.77
C HIS A 227 -22.98 -23.81 21.91
N THR A 228 -22.56 -23.96 23.16
CA THR A 228 -23.28 -23.56 24.36
C THR A 228 -22.55 -22.43 25.07
N LYS A 229 -23.27 -21.38 25.45
CA LYS A 229 -22.74 -20.32 26.32
C LYS A 229 -22.22 -20.93 27.61
N LEU A 230 -21.03 -20.51 28.01
CA LEU A 230 -20.34 -21.04 29.17
C LEU A 230 -20.51 -20.06 30.33
N TYR A 231 -21.17 -20.52 31.39
CA TYR A 231 -21.38 -19.75 32.60
C TYR A 231 -20.52 -20.34 33.72
N VAL A 232 -19.74 -19.48 34.38
CA VAL A 232 -18.91 -19.83 35.54
C VAL A 232 -19.25 -18.83 36.64
N ALA A 233 -19.70 -19.31 37.81
CA ALA A 233 -19.98 -18.43 38.93
C ALA A 233 -18.67 -17.85 39.49
N ALA A 234 -18.72 -16.63 40.02
CA ALA A 234 -17.55 -16.01 40.66
C ALA A 234 -17.06 -16.86 41.84
N GLY A 235 -15.75 -17.12 41.90
CA GLY A 235 -15.14 -17.98 42.91
C GLY A 235 -15.23 -19.49 42.63
N GLU A 236 -15.88 -19.92 41.54
CA GLU A 236 -15.97 -21.32 41.14
C GLU A 236 -14.82 -21.69 40.18
N ARG A 237 -14.14 -22.81 40.45
CA ARG A 237 -13.15 -23.38 39.53
C ARG A 237 -13.88 -24.22 38.49
N ARG A 238 -13.70 -23.92 37.20
CA ARG A 238 -14.26 -24.75 36.11
C ARG A 238 -13.23 -25.09 35.05
N ASN A 239 -13.28 -26.35 34.63
CA ASN A 239 -12.51 -26.84 33.51
C ASN A 239 -13.28 -26.57 32.22
N ILE A 240 -12.68 -25.78 31.35
CA ILE A 240 -13.24 -25.32 30.09
C ILE A 240 -12.50 -26.00 28.96
N THR A 241 -13.28 -26.57 28.03
CA THR A 241 -12.72 -27.24 26.87
C THR A 241 -13.03 -26.40 25.63
N VAL A 242 -11.98 -25.90 24.98
CA VAL A 242 -12.11 -25.11 23.75
C VAL A 242 -11.53 -25.87 22.57
N LYS A 243 -12.15 -25.73 21.40
CA LYS A 243 -11.62 -26.31 20.17
C LYS A 243 -10.77 -25.26 19.46
N ALA A 244 -9.60 -25.68 19.01
CA ALA A 244 -8.72 -24.86 18.18
C ALA A 244 -8.48 -25.56 16.84
N MET A 245 -8.14 -24.78 15.82
CA MET A 245 -7.93 -25.31 14.48
C MET A 245 -6.72 -26.27 14.42
N ARG A 246 -6.90 -27.41 13.73
CA ARG A 246 -5.98 -28.58 13.68
C ARG A 246 -4.54 -28.27 13.28
N THR A 247 -4.32 -27.24 12.48
CA THR A 247 -2.99 -26.89 11.94
C THR A 247 -2.07 -26.20 12.94
N TRP A 248 -2.54 -25.89 14.15
CA TRP A 248 -1.88 -24.94 15.07
C TRP A 248 -1.46 -25.54 16.43
N TRP A 249 -1.40 -26.88 16.51
CA TRP A 249 -1.07 -27.59 17.76
C TRP A 249 0.35 -27.37 18.26
N SER A 250 1.33 -27.29 17.35
CA SER A 250 2.73 -27.04 17.69
C SER A 250 2.94 -25.65 18.31
N GLN A 251 2.18 -24.65 17.88
CA GLN A 251 2.32 -23.26 18.34
C GLN A 251 1.63 -23.00 19.68
N LEU A 252 0.43 -23.55 19.86
CA LEU A 252 -0.26 -23.51 21.15
C LEU A 252 0.54 -24.23 22.25
N ALA A 253 1.27 -25.29 21.88
CA ALA A 253 2.15 -26.01 22.78
C ALA A 253 3.46 -25.26 23.10
N ASN A 254 4.03 -24.52 22.14
CA ASN A 254 5.30 -23.81 22.32
C ASN A 254 5.18 -22.43 22.98
N ASN A 255 4.13 -21.67 22.66
CA ASN A 255 4.01 -20.27 23.10
C ASN A 255 2.95 -20.04 24.20
N GLY A 256 2.14 -21.07 24.52
CA GLY A 256 0.99 -20.94 25.41
C GLY A 256 -0.10 -20.01 24.83
N ILE A 257 -1.29 -20.02 25.43
CA ILE A 257 -2.34 -19.04 25.12
C ILE A 257 -2.17 -17.84 26.06
N LYS A 258 -1.80 -16.68 25.53
CA LYS A 258 -1.98 -15.41 26.26
C LYS A 258 -3.44 -15.00 26.14
N SER A 259 -4.16 -14.99 27.25
CA SER A 259 -5.52 -14.45 27.36
C SER A 259 -5.50 -13.30 28.34
N ASN A 260 -6.40 -12.34 28.13
CA ASN A 260 -6.69 -11.30 29.12
C ASN A 260 -7.52 -11.83 30.30
N MET A 261 -7.89 -13.12 30.30
CA MET A 261 -8.38 -13.83 31.48
C MET A 261 -7.17 -14.32 32.30
N LEU A 262 -7.07 -13.88 33.56
CA LEU A 262 -6.12 -14.41 34.53
C LEU A 262 -6.28 -15.94 34.61
N PHE A 263 -5.30 -16.68 34.08
CA PHE A 263 -5.31 -18.14 34.09
C PHE A 263 -4.44 -18.65 35.23
N ASP A 264 -5.07 -19.32 36.20
CA ASP A 264 -4.37 -20.05 37.24
C ASP A 264 -4.17 -21.50 36.78
N SER A 265 -3.12 -21.72 35.97
CA SER A 265 -2.66 -23.00 35.41
C SER A 265 -3.53 -23.67 34.32
N GLY A 266 -2.92 -23.94 33.16
CA GLY A 266 -3.51 -24.75 32.09
C GLY A 266 -2.60 -25.94 31.75
N GLU A 267 -3.08 -27.17 31.96
CA GLU A 267 -2.40 -28.36 31.46
C GLU A 267 -2.70 -28.58 29.97
N LEU A 268 -1.70 -28.35 29.11
CA LEU A 268 -1.75 -28.71 27.69
C LEU A 268 -1.70 -30.24 27.53
N LYS A 269 -2.86 -30.90 27.46
CA LYS A 269 -2.95 -32.34 27.16
C LYS A 269 -3.36 -32.57 25.71
N ARG A 270 -2.52 -33.32 24.96
CA ARG A 270 -2.78 -33.78 23.59
C ARG A 270 -3.94 -34.78 23.59
N GLY A 271 -5.17 -34.30 23.44
CA GLY A 271 -6.35 -35.14 23.23
C GLY A 271 -6.55 -35.50 21.75
N PRO A 272 -7.27 -36.59 21.43
CA PRO A 272 -7.77 -36.81 20.08
C PRO A 272 -8.67 -35.64 19.64
N ASN A 273 -8.61 -35.25 18.37
CA ASN A 273 -9.47 -34.24 17.73
C ASN A 273 -9.24 -32.75 18.04
N ASN A 274 -8.01 -32.32 18.30
CA ASN A 274 -7.67 -30.89 18.36
C ASN A 274 -8.44 -30.11 19.42
N VAL A 275 -8.52 -30.68 20.63
CA VAL A 275 -9.28 -30.13 21.75
C VAL A 275 -8.32 -29.63 22.83
N LEU A 276 -8.32 -28.32 23.09
CA LEU A 276 -7.61 -27.74 24.23
C LEU A 276 -8.49 -27.86 25.47
N LYS A 277 -7.97 -28.50 26.52
CA LYS A 277 -8.58 -28.47 27.86
C LYS A 277 -7.82 -27.46 28.69
N MET A 278 -8.53 -26.51 29.28
CA MET A 278 -7.97 -25.46 30.12
C MET A 278 -8.76 -25.43 31.43
N SER A 279 -8.08 -25.24 32.55
CA SER A 279 -8.74 -25.01 33.84
C SER A 279 -8.77 -23.50 34.06
N ILE A 280 -9.94 -22.93 34.35
CA ILE A 280 -10.08 -21.50 34.65
C ILE A 280 -10.57 -21.34 36.09
N VAL A 281 -9.92 -20.45 36.83
CA VAL A 281 -10.35 -19.97 38.13
C VAL A 281 -10.81 -18.53 37.94
N VAL A 282 -12.11 -18.26 38.03
CA VAL A 282 -12.65 -16.91 37.89
C VAL A 282 -12.66 -16.24 39.27
N GLU A 283 -11.58 -15.54 39.60
CA GLU A 283 -11.46 -14.87 40.91
C GLU A 283 -12.30 -13.60 41.02
N ARG A 284 -12.52 -12.88 39.91
CA ARG A 284 -13.48 -11.75 39.81
C ARG A 284 -14.07 -11.66 38.40
N ILE A 285 -15.37 -11.37 38.30
CA ILE A 285 -16.03 -11.03 37.04
C ILE A 285 -15.62 -9.60 36.69
N VAL A 286 -14.79 -9.43 35.67
CA VAL A 286 -14.54 -8.12 35.05
C VAL A 286 -15.29 -8.11 33.73
N ASP A 287 -16.53 -7.61 33.80
CA ASP A 287 -17.47 -7.21 32.75
C ASP A 287 -17.62 -8.03 31.45
N GLU A 288 -18.89 -8.12 31.06
CA GLU A 288 -19.47 -8.63 29.81
C GLU A 288 -18.49 -8.72 28.61
N ILE A 289 -18.25 -9.95 28.12
CA ILE A 289 -17.52 -10.20 26.87
C ILE A 289 -18.33 -9.58 25.71
N ARG A 290 -18.02 -8.34 25.34
CA ARG A 290 -18.48 -7.74 24.08
C ARG A 290 -17.44 -7.97 23.00
N GLU A 291 -17.88 -8.48 21.85
CA GLU A 291 -17.09 -8.55 20.63
C GLU A 291 -16.54 -7.16 20.29
N LYS A 292 -15.21 -7.08 20.10
CA LYS A 292 -14.54 -6.04 19.34
C LYS A 292 -13.84 -6.71 18.16
#